data_AF-A0A522IQB2-F1
#
_entry.id   AF-A0A522IQB2-F1
#
_cell.length_a   1.000
_cell.length_b   1.000
_cell.length_c   1.000
_cell.angle_alpha   90.00
_cell.angle_beta   90.00
_cell.angle_gamma   90.00
#
_symmetry.space_group_name_H-M   'P 1'
#
loop_
_entity.id
_entity.type
_entity.pdbx_description
1 polymer ?
#
loop_
_entity_poly.entity_id
_entity_poly.type
_entity_poly.pdbx_seq_one_letter_code
_entity_poly.pdbx_strand_id
1 'polypeptide(L)'
;MEDYLFECASPDFEEFARVIADLFPEQTRFTEQPAENGAPLLTVHWVAMRFGSAARRMTMSIAIAPGALARYRALPPRLRGRSFAVLRAYVEATIGSLEEQHAKGESVAREVTLELDEDFA
;
A
#
# COMPACT_ATOMS: atom_id res chain seq x y z
N MET A 1 -9.16 -13.94 -16.44
CA MET A 1 -9.14 -12.80 -15.52
C MET A 1 -7.77 -12.88 -14.88
N GLU A 2 -6.93 -11.88 -15.08
CA GLU A 2 -5.57 -11.94 -14.54
C GLU A 2 -5.64 -11.41 -13.10
N ASP A 3 -5.73 -12.35 -12.17
CA ASP A 3 -6.02 -12.08 -10.76
C ASP A 3 -4.86 -11.36 -10.07
N TYR A 4 -5.18 -10.56 -9.05
CA TYR A 4 -4.19 -10.00 -8.13
C TYR A 4 -3.30 -11.10 -7.54
N LEU A 5 -2.00 -10.83 -7.40
CA LEU A 5 -1.06 -11.76 -6.76
C LEU A 5 -0.77 -11.30 -5.33
N PHE A 6 -1.13 -12.13 -4.35
CA PHE A 6 -0.86 -11.90 -2.93
C PHE A 6 0.20 -12.90 -2.44
N GLU A 7 1.36 -12.39 -2.01
CA GLU A 7 2.47 -13.17 -1.45
C GLU A 7 2.89 -12.57 -0.10
N CYS A 8 1.98 -12.64 0.86
CA CYS A 8 2.22 -12.22 2.23
C CYS A 8 2.42 -13.46 3.12
N ALA A 9 3.42 -13.42 3.99
CA ALA A 9 3.66 -14.52 4.94
C ALA A 9 2.73 -14.43 6.15
N SER A 10 2.35 -13.21 6.53
CA SER A 10 1.47 -12.88 7.64
C SER A 10 0.03 -12.70 7.16
N PRO A 11 -0.95 -13.26 7.90
CA PRO A 11 -2.37 -13.04 7.59
C PRO A 11 -2.77 -11.57 7.73
N ASP A 12 -2.12 -10.80 8.60
CA ASP A 12 -2.40 -9.36 8.74
C ASP A 12 -2.06 -8.61 7.44
N PHE A 13 -0.90 -8.91 6.85
CA PHE A 13 -0.42 -8.26 5.63
C PHE A 13 -1.22 -8.68 4.40
N GLU A 14 -1.66 -9.94 4.34
CA GLU A 14 -2.59 -10.37 3.29
C GLU A 14 -3.94 -9.64 3.41
N GLU A 15 -4.46 -9.47 4.62
CA GLU A 15 -5.69 -8.72 4.87
C GLU A 15 -5.55 -7.25 4.44
N PHE A 16 -4.44 -6.60 4.80
CA PHE A 16 -4.13 -5.24 4.36
C PHE A 16 -4.05 -5.12 2.83
N ALA A 17 -3.39 -6.07 2.17
CA ALA A 17 -3.29 -6.11 0.71
C ALA A 17 -4.68 -6.22 0.06
N ARG A 18 -5.55 -7.08 0.59
CA ARG A 18 -6.92 -7.26 0.09
C ARG A 18 -7.78 -6.01 0.27
N VAL A 19 -7.62 -5.27 1.37
CA VAL A 19 -8.36 -4.03 1.66
C VAL A 19 -8.09 -2.92 0.64
N ILE A 20 -6.89 -2.90 0.06
CA ILE A 20 -6.46 -1.86 -0.88
C ILE A 20 -6.38 -2.34 -2.33
N ALA A 21 -6.64 -3.63 -2.61
CA ALA A 21 -6.36 -4.22 -3.92
C ALA A 21 -7.12 -3.54 -5.08
N ASP A 22 -8.36 -3.14 -4.84
CA ASP A 22 -9.24 -2.47 -5.81
C ASP A 22 -8.76 -1.05 -6.17
N LEU A 23 -7.84 -0.47 -5.40
CA LEU A 23 -7.22 0.82 -5.73
C LEU A 23 -6.19 0.71 -6.87
N PHE A 24 -5.72 -0.51 -7.14
CA PHE A 24 -4.70 -0.80 -8.12
C PHE A 24 -5.29 -1.55 -9.32
N PRO A 25 -4.66 -1.44 -10.51
CA PRO A 25 -5.10 -2.22 -11.67
C PRO A 25 -5.00 -3.72 -11.41
N GLU A 26 -5.73 -4.51 -12.20
CA GLU A 26 -5.54 -5.96 -12.30
C GLU A 26 -4.06 -6.31 -12.57
N GLN A 27 -3.62 -7.52 -12.21
CA GLN A 27 -2.22 -7.97 -12.24
C GLN A 27 -1.28 -7.27 -11.23
N THR A 28 -1.81 -6.48 -10.30
CA THR A 28 -1.00 -5.91 -9.21
C THR A 28 -0.50 -7.01 -8.28
N ARG A 29 0.77 -6.92 -7.90
CA ARG A 29 1.45 -7.84 -6.99
C ARG A 29 1.62 -7.18 -5.63
N PHE A 30 1.17 -7.86 -4.59
CA PHE A 30 1.29 -7.48 -3.18
C PHE A 30 2.21 -8.49 -2.49
N THR A 31 3.32 -8.01 -1.93
CA THR A 31 4.30 -8.87 -1.25
C THR A 31 4.61 -8.34 0.14
N GLU A 32 4.79 -9.24 1.11
CA GLU A 32 5.36 -8.86 2.40
C GLU A 32 6.89 -9.00 2.35
N GLN A 33 7.60 -7.94 2.72
CA GLN A 33 9.06 -7.91 2.71
C GLN A 33 9.59 -7.31 4.02
N PRO A 34 10.74 -7.78 4.55
CA PRO A 34 11.38 -7.10 5.66
C PRO A 34 12.03 -5.79 5.20
N ALA A 35 11.80 -4.72 5.95
CA ALA A 35 12.60 -3.49 5.89
C ALA A 35 14.04 -3.76 6.37
N GLU A 36 14.93 -2.77 6.20
CA GLU A 36 16.32 -2.83 6.69
C GLU A 36 16.41 -3.08 8.21
N ASN A 37 15.45 -2.56 8.98
CA ASN A 37 15.35 -2.76 10.43
C ASN A 37 14.62 -4.07 10.81
N GLY A 38 14.25 -4.90 9.83
CA GLY A 38 13.52 -6.15 10.02
C GLY A 38 12.01 -6.01 10.24
N ALA A 39 11.47 -4.78 10.29
CA ALA A 39 10.02 -4.57 10.37
C ALA A 39 9.34 -5.00 9.05
N PRO A 40 8.16 -5.64 9.10
CA PRO A 40 7.47 -6.05 7.89
C PRO A 40 6.91 -4.83 7.12
N LEU A 41 7.06 -4.86 5.80
CA LEU A 41 6.52 -3.90 4.83
C LEU A 41 5.53 -4.62 3.91
N LEU A 42 4.46 -3.91 3.55
CA LEU A 42 3.63 -4.33 2.43
C LEU A 42 4.12 -3.60 1.18
N THR A 43 4.68 -4.34 0.24
CA THR A 43 5.19 -3.81 -1.03
C THR A 43 4.20 -4.09 -2.14
N VAL A 44 3.71 -3.04 -2.79
CA VAL A 44 2.79 -3.10 -3.93
C VAL A 44 3.55 -2.78 -5.22
N HIS A 45 3.54 -3.69 -6.18
CA HIS A 45 4.09 -3.48 -7.51
C HIS A 45 2.97 -3.46 -8.54
N TRP A 46 2.86 -2.36 -9.28
CA TRP A 46 1.84 -2.20 -10.32
C TRP A 46 2.39 -1.50 -11.56
N VAL A 47 1.64 -1.63 -12.65
CA VAL A 47 1.89 -0.88 -13.89
C VAL A 47 0.90 0.28 -13.97
N ALA A 48 1.40 1.50 -13.76
CA ALA A 48 0.61 2.71 -13.92
C ALA A 48 0.52 3.10 -15.40
N MET A 49 -0.67 2.94 -15.97
CA MET A 49 -1.02 3.45 -17.30
C MET A 49 -1.44 4.93 -17.27
N ARG A 50 -1.70 5.49 -16.08
CA ARG A 50 -2.22 6.86 -15.89
C ARG A 50 -1.15 7.95 -15.96
N PHE A 51 0.15 7.59 -15.94
CA PHE A 51 1.27 8.54 -15.95
C PHE A 51 1.89 8.76 -17.34
N GLY A 52 1.08 8.78 -18.41
CA GLY A 52 1.51 9.15 -19.75
C GLY A 52 1.22 8.09 -20.83
N SER A 53 1.90 8.22 -21.98
CA SER A 53 1.70 7.36 -23.16
C SER A 53 2.40 5.99 -23.08
N ALA A 54 3.20 5.76 -22.04
CA ALA A 54 3.95 4.53 -21.84
C ALA A 54 3.66 3.93 -20.46
N ALA A 55 3.51 2.60 -20.43
CA ALA A 55 3.35 1.82 -19.21
C ALA A 55 4.53 2.06 -18.25
N ARG A 56 4.23 2.43 -17.00
CA ARG A 56 5.25 2.71 -15.99
C ARG A 56 5.14 1.74 -14.83
N ARG A 57 6.19 0.97 -14.55
CA ARG A 57 6.28 0.13 -13.35
C ARG A 57 6.53 1.01 -12.13
N MET A 58 5.72 0.81 -11.10
CA MET A 58 5.73 1.57 -9.85
C MET A 58 5.83 0.59 -8.67
N THR A 59 6.42 1.08 -7.59
CA THR A 59 6.50 0.37 -6.31
C THR A 59 6.06 1.30 -5.18
N MET A 60 5.19 0.80 -4.30
CA MET A 60 4.80 1.48 -3.07
C MET A 60 5.12 0.57 -1.89
N SER A 61 5.97 1.05 -0.99
CA SER A 61 6.29 0.37 0.27
C SER A 61 5.47 0.98 1.38
N ILE A 62 4.57 0.20 1.98
CA ILE A 62 3.73 0.63 3.10
C ILE A 62 4.40 0.16 4.39
N ALA A 63 4.94 1.11 5.14
CA ALA A 63 5.65 0.89 6.39
C ALA A 63 4.73 1.22 7.57
N ILE A 64 4.28 0.19 8.29
CA ILE A 64 3.50 0.37 9.52
C ILE A 64 4.45 0.41 10.70
N ALA A 65 4.45 1.49 11.47
CA ALA A 65 5.25 1.63 12.67
C ALA A 65 5.00 0.44 13.61
N PRO A 66 6.04 -0.18 14.19
CA PRO A 66 5.88 -1.40 15.00
C PRO A 66 4.87 -1.25 16.15
N GLY A 67 4.84 -0.07 16.79
CA GLY A 67 3.87 0.24 17.84
C GLY A 67 2.42 0.27 17.32
N ALA A 68 2.19 0.84 16.14
CA ALA A 68 0.89 0.87 15.50
C ALA A 68 0.43 -0.53 15.08
N LEU A 69 1.32 -1.33 14.50
CA LEU A 69 1.02 -2.72 14.16
C LEU A 69 0.68 -3.56 15.39
N ALA A 70 1.39 -3.36 16.51
CA ALA A 70 1.08 -4.02 17.77
C ALA A 70 -0.30 -3.64 18.31
N ARG A 71 -0.67 -2.35 18.25
CA ARG A 71 -2.01 -1.89 18.65
C ARG A 71 -3.10 -2.46 17.75
N TYR A 72 -2.90 -2.46 16.43
CA TYR A 72 -3.81 -3.12 15.49
C TYR A 72 -4.05 -4.59 15.85
N ARG A 73 -2.98 -5.34 16.13
CA ARG A 73 -3.08 -6.76 16.50
C ARG A 73 -3.84 -6.98 17.81
N ALA A 74 -3.74 -6.03 18.75
CA ALA A 74 -4.47 -6.06 20.01
C ALA A 74 -5.96 -5.68 19.88
N LEU A 75 -6.39 -5.07 18.75
CA LEU A 75 -7.79 -4.74 18.53
C LEU A 75 -8.63 -6.00 18.29
N PRO A 76 -9.83 -6.09 18.91
CA PRO A 76 -10.84 -7.08 18.51
C PRO A 76 -11.16 -6.94 17.02
N PRO A 77 -11.34 -8.04 16.26
CA PRO A 77 -11.57 -7.98 14.81
C PRO A 77 -12.66 -7.00 14.37
N ARG A 78 -13.77 -6.93 15.12
CA ARG A 78 -14.88 -5.98 14.86
C ARG A 78 -14.52 -4.50 14.93
N LEU A 79 -13.37 -4.14 15.51
CA LEU A 79 -12.89 -2.76 15.65
C LEU A 79 -11.77 -2.41 14.66
N ARG A 80 -11.29 -3.37 13.87
CA ARG A 80 -10.19 -3.17 12.89
C ARG A 80 -10.61 -2.34 11.67
N GLY A 81 -11.91 -2.18 11.44
CA GLY A 81 -12.44 -1.41 10.30
C GLY A 81 -11.92 0.03 10.22
N ARG A 82 -11.61 0.67 11.36
CA ARG A 82 -10.98 1.99 11.37
C ARG A 82 -9.58 1.97 10.76
N SER A 83 -8.74 1.01 11.15
CA SER A 83 -7.39 0.84 10.60
C SER A 83 -7.41 0.59 9.09
N PHE A 84 -8.39 -0.19 8.61
CA PHE A 84 -8.60 -0.40 7.18
C PHE A 84 -8.99 0.88 6.44
N ALA A 85 -9.88 1.70 7.01
CA ALA A 85 -10.24 2.98 6.42
C ALA A 85 -9.05 3.94 6.36
N VAL A 86 -8.20 3.98 7.39
CA VAL A 86 -6.99 4.81 7.42
C VAL A 86 -5.98 4.35 6.37
N LEU A 87 -5.67 3.05 6.32
CA LEU A 87 -4.79 2.46 5.31
C LEU A 87 -5.28 2.84 3.89
N ARG A 88 -6.56 2.63 3.62
CA ARG A 88 -7.15 2.95 2.31
C ARG A 88 -7.03 4.43 1.98
N ALA A 89 -7.37 5.31 2.91
CA ALA A 89 -7.31 6.76 2.71
C ALA A 89 -5.89 7.25 2.40
N TYR A 90 -4.87 6.73 3.09
CA TYR A 90 -3.47 7.10 2.84
C TYR A 90 -2.99 6.59 1.48
N VAL A 91 -3.37 5.37 1.08
CA VAL A 91 -3.03 4.82 -0.23
C VAL A 91 -3.70 5.62 -1.35
N GLU A 92 -5.01 5.90 -1.23
CA GLU A 92 -5.75 6.74 -2.18
C GLU A 92 -5.12 8.14 -2.32
N ALA A 93 -4.80 8.78 -1.19
CA ALA A 93 -4.16 10.10 -1.19
C ALA A 93 -2.77 10.06 -1.84
N THR A 94 -2.00 9.00 -1.61
CA THR A 94 -0.67 8.84 -2.22
C THR A 94 -0.79 8.67 -3.74
N ILE A 95 -1.70 7.83 -4.22
CA ILE A 95 -1.96 7.66 -5.66
C ILE A 95 -2.40 8.98 -6.28
N GLY A 96 -3.36 9.68 -5.66
CA GLY A 96 -3.85 10.98 -6.14
C GLY A 96 -2.74 12.04 -6.21
N SER A 97 -1.84 12.07 -5.23
CA SER A 97 -0.67 12.97 -5.24
C SER A 97 0.27 12.68 -6.41
N LEU A 98 0.54 11.41 -6.72
CA LEU A 98 1.36 11.04 -7.88
C LEU A 98 0.68 11.42 -9.21
N GLU A 99 -0.65 11.29 -9.28
CA GLU A 99 -1.45 11.72 -10.44
C GLU A 99 -1.42 13.24 -10.62
N GLU A 100 -1.50 14.00 -9.52
CA GLU A 100 -1.40 15.45 -9.53
C GLU A 100 -0.01 15.92 -9.98
N GLN A 101 1.07 15.32 -9.45
CA GLN A 101 2.45 15.61 -9.88
C GLN A 101 2.60 15.39 -11.40
N HIS A 102 2.12 14.25 -11.91
CA HIS A 102 2.15 13.97 -13.34
C HIS A 102 1.37 15.02 -14.15
N ALA A 103 0.16 15.39 -13.70
CA ALA A 103 -0.68 16.37 -14.38
C ALA A 103 -0.03 17.77 -14.45
N LYS A 104 0.79 18.11 -13.46
CA LYS A 104 1.61 19.34 -13.44
C LYS A 104 2.87 19.27 -14.32
N GLY A 105 3.16 18.12 -14.92
CA GLY A 105 4.39 17.88 -15.68
C GLY A 105 5.61 17.67 -14.79
N GLU A 106 5.41 17.38 -13.51
CA GLU A 106 6.49 17.10 -12.56
C GLU A 106 7.01 15.66 -12.71
N SER A 107 8.24 15.44 -12.27
CA SER A 107 8.81 14.09 -12.25
C SER A 107 8.20 13.26 -11.12
N VAL A 108 7.33 12.32 -11.48
CA VAL A 108 6.81 11.32 -10.53
C VAL A 108 7.91 10.33 -10.14
N ALA A 109 8.06 9.99 -8.85
CA ALA A 109 8.97 8.95 -8.39
C ALA A 109 8.47 7.54 -8.77
N ARG A 110 9.36 6.59 -9.08
CA ARG A 110 8.97 5.19 -9.37
C ARG A 110 8.74 4.37 -8.11
N GLU A 111 9.39 4.76 -7.04
CA GLU A 111 9.39 4.10 -5.74
C GLU A 111 8.93 5.14 -4.73
N VAL A 112 7.91 4.78 -3.95
CA VAL A 112 7.36 5.65 -2.91
C VAL A 112 7.21 4.85 -1.64
N THR A 113 7.46 5.52 -0.51
CA THR A 113 7.23 4.95 0.82
C THR A 113 6.06 5.70 1.46
N LEU A 114 5.11 4.93 1.97
CA LEU A 114 3.97 5.41 2.73
C LEU A 114 4.17 4.94 4.18
N GLU A 115 4.30 5.88 5.10
CA GLU A 115 4.48 5.59 6.52
C GLU A 115 3.13 5.71 7.24
N LEU A 116 2.80 4.69 8.03
CA LEU A 116 1.63 4.63 8.89
C LEU A 116 2.07 4.55 10.34
N ASP A 117 1.61 5.49 11.15
CA ASP A 117 2.02 5.67 12.54
C ASP A 117 0.83 5.58 13.51
N GLU A 118 0.64 6.56 14.41
CA GLU A 118 -0.41 6.57 15.40
C GLU A 118 -1.82 6.61 14.82
N ASP A 119 -2.00 7.22 13.64
CA ASP A 119 -3.33 7.34 13.04
C ASP A 119 -3.91 5.98 12.59
N PHE A 120 -3.05 4.98 12.38
CA PHE A 120 -3.46 3.65 11.92
C PHE A 120 -4.18 2.83 12.99
N ALA A 121 -3.75 2.89 14.25
CA ALA A 121 -4.30 2.08 15.35
C ALA A 121 -3.97 2.64 16.73
#